data_AF-A0A0B7MKR9-F1
#
_entry.id   AF-A0A0B7MKR9-F1
#
_cell.length_a   1.000
_cell.length_b   1.000
_cell.length_c   1.000
_cell.angle_alpha   90.00
_cell.angle_beta   90.00
_cell.angle_gamma   90.00
#
_symmetry.space_group_name_H-M   'P 1'
#
loop_
_entity.id
_entity.type
_entity.pdbx_description
1 polymer ?
#
loop_
_entity_poly.entity_id
_entity_poly.type
_entity_poly.pdbx_seq_one_letter_code
_entity_poly.pdbx_strand_id
1 'polypeptide(L)'
;MLSPPQVQGKDGEHHQYYAYVLEAVLILSNGMVLPLMSEFLENDTELEKIESDEEWKQDCELKAFYRLATRLKKEFPRLRLTLLLDGLYANGPVIEICRKNKWQFMIVLKDDSLPSVWEEVNGLMRLDTKRENYYERIWQGRQQTFRWVNDIDYEYGYRRAKILKIHVVICKESWEEIELVTCRGVTKTDPLRLDFQ
;
A
#
# COMPACT_ATOMS: atom_id res chain seq x y z
N MET A 1 3.97 26.97 14.83
CA MET A 1 5.11 26.31 14.16
C MET A 1 4.79 24.82 14.24
N LEU A 2 4.50 24.16 13.12
CA LEU A 2 4.06 22.76 13.13
C LEU A 2 5.22 21.85 13.59
N SER A 3 4.91 20.81 14.37
CA SER A 3 5.92 19.92 14.96
C SER A 3 5.93 18.54 14.29
N PRO A 4 7.09 17.88 14.19
CA PRO A 4 7.17 16.52 13.65
C PRO A 4 6.54 15.48 14.60
N PRO A 5 6.12 14.32 14.09
CA PRO A 5 5.70 13.17 14.90
C PRO A 5 6.70 12.77 15.98
N GLN A 6 6.17 12.37 17.14
CA GLN A 6 6.94 12.02 18.33
C GLN A 6 6.85 10.52 18.61
N VAL A 7 7.99 9.88 18.88
CA VAL A 7 8.04 8.46 19.29
C VAL A 7 8.75 8.36 20.64
N GLN A 8 8.13 7.66 21.60
CA GLN A 8 8.74 7.40 22.90
C GLN A 8 9.91 6.41 22.75
N GLY A 9 11.10 6.80 23.21
CA GLY A 9 12.27 5.92 23.21
C GLY A 9 12.05 4.69 24.09
N LYS A 10 12.76 3.59 23.78
CA LYS A 10 12.66 2.30 24.50
C LYS A 10 12.92 2.40 26.01
N ASP A 11 13.64 3.42 26.46
CA ASP A 11 14.02 3.64 27.85
C ASP A 11 13.16 4.71 28.56
N GLY A 12 12.10 5.22 27.92
CA GLY A 12 11.11 6.12 28.53
C GLY A 12 11.57 7.55 28.82
N GLU A 13 12.89 7.83 28.86
CA GLU A 13 13.43 9.15 29.26
C GLU A 13 13.64 10.14 28.10
N HIS A 14 13.55 9.71 26.84
CA HIS A 14 13.81 10.57 25.68
C HIS A 14 12.74 10.45 24.58
N HIS A 15 12.18 11.59 24.18
CA HIS A 15 11.33 11.70 22.99
C HIS A 15 12.20 11.88 21.74
N GLN A 16 11.99 11.03 20.74
CA GLN A 16 12.63 11.15 19.44
C GLN A 16 11.67 11.81 18.45
N TYR A 17 12.18 12.80 17.73
CA TYR A 17 11.44 13.54 16.70
C TYR A 17 11.88 13.04 15.32
N TYR A 18 10.91 12.64 14.50
CA TYR A 18 11.15 12.15 13.15
C TYR A 18 10.38 13.00 12.14
N ALA A 19 11.10 13.55 11.16
CA ALA A 19 10.46 14.17 10.01
C ALA A 19 10.11 13.07 9.00
N TYR A 20 8.84 12.68 8.93
CA TYR A 20 8.35 11.73 7.95
C TYR A 20 7.82 12.47 6.72
N VAL A 21 8.11 11.92 5.54
CA VAL A 21 7.65 12.46 4.26
C VAL A 21 7.04 11.33 3.45
N LEU A 22 5.80 11.52 3.02
CA LEU A 22 5.16 10.67 2.03
C LEU A 22 5.46 11.21 0.63
N GLU A 23 6.02 10.39 -0.24
CA GLU A 23 6.40 10.78 -1.59
C GLU A 23 5.56 10.05 -2.66
N ALA A 24 5.01 10.82 -3.60
CA ALA A 24 4.43 10.30 -4.82
C ALA A 24 5.48 10.31 -5.93
N VAL A 25 5.80 9.12 -6.43
CA VAL A 25 6.76 8.92 -7.53
C VAL A 25 6.02 8.39 -8.75
N LEU A 26 6.27 8.98 -9.91
CA LEU A 26 5.71 8.58 -11.20
C LEU A 26 6.67 7.64 -11.92
N ILE A 27 6.18 6.44 -12.25
CA ILE A 27 6.91 5.46 -13.06
C ILE A 27 6.28 5.41 -14.44
N LEU A 28 7.07 5.65 -15.48
CA LEU A 28 6.63 5.62 -16.87
C LEU A 28 6.97 4.26 -17.51
N SER A 29 6.25 3.92 -18.59
CA SER A 29 6.38 2.62 -19.27
C SER A 29 7.77 2.36 -19.86
N ASN A 30 8.58 3.41 -20.07
CA ASN A 30 9.97 3.31 -20.51
C ASN A 30 10.97 3.14 -19.36
N GLY A 31 10.50 2.95 -18.13
CA GLY A 31 11.33 2.80 -16.93
C GLY A 31 11.80 4.12 -16.32
N MET A 32 11.37 5.27 -16.84
CA MET A 32 11.73 6.56 -16.25
C MET A 32 10.97 6.79 -14.95
N VAL A 33 11.69 7.23 -13.91
CA VAL A 33 11.17 7.47 -12.56
C VAL A 33 11.29 8.96 -12.25
N LEU A 34 10.18 9.60 -11.91
CA LEU A 34 10.12 11.04 -11.65
C LEU A 34 9.45 11.32 -10.29
N PRO A 35 10.09 12.04 -9.36
CA PRO A 35 9.41 12.52 -8.16
C PRO A 35 8.34 13.53 -8.57
N LEU A 36 7.10 13.31 -8.14
CA LEU A 36 5.96 14.10 -8.58
C LEU A 36 5.51 15.09 -7.52
N MET A 37 5.39 14.66 -6.26
CA MET A 37 4.97 15.49 -5.14
C MET A 37 5.30 14.83 -3.81
N SER A 38 5.57 15.63 -2.77
CA SER A 38 5.78 15.16 -1.40
C SER A 38 4.81 15.82 -0.43
N GLU A 39 4.50 15.10 0.64
CA GLU A 39 3.67 15.55 1.76
C GLU A 39 4.37 15.23 3.08
N PHE A 40 4.67 16.25 3.87
CA PHE A 40 5.24 16.09 5.20
C PHE A 40 4.14 15.63 6.16
N LEU A 41 4.52 14.74 7.08
CA LEU A 41 3.68 14.40 8.23
C LEU A 41 4.00 15.39 9.35
N GLU A 42 3.01 16.15 9.77
CA GLU A 42 3.16 17.27 10.70
C GLU A 42 1.99 17.31 11.67
N ASN A 43 2.28 17.49 12.96
CA ASN A 43 1.29 17.70 14.00
C ASN A 43 0.93 19.19 14.08
N ASP A 44 -0.36 19.48 14.25
CA ASP A 44 -0.86 20.84 14.46
C ASP A 44 -0.58 21.30 15.91
N THR A 45 -0.11 22.54 16.05
CA THR A 45 0.11 23.22 17.34
C THR A 45 -1.12 23.31 18.24
N GLU A 46 -2.34 23.25 17.70
CA GLU A 46 -3.55 23.23 18.53
C GLU A 46 -3.82 21.85 19.16
N LEU A 47 -3.25 20.77 18.60
CA LEU A 47 -3.31 19.42 19.17
C LEU A 47 -2.25 19.21 20.27
N GLU A 48 -1.18 20.00 20.27
CA GLU A 48 -0.13 20.00 21.31
C GLU A 48 -0.64 20.42 22.69
N LYS A 49 -1.79 21.10 22.77
CA LYS A 49 -2.37 21.62 24.02
C LYS A 49 -3.31 20.63 24.71
N ILE A 50 -3.62 19.50 24.09
CA ILE A 50 -4.52 18.50 24.67
C ILE A 50 -3.66 17.50 25.45
N GLU A 51 -3.45 17.81 26.73
CA GLU A 51 -2.79 16.93 27.71
C GLU A 51 -3.66 15.69 28.00
N SER A 52 -3.63 14.71 27.11
CA SER A 52 -4.10 13.35 27.33
C SER A 52 -3.53 12.43 26.24
N ASP A 53 -2.61 11.53 26.62
CA ASP A 53 -1.97 10.55 25.74
C ASP A 53 -2.99 9.62 25.03
N GLU A 54 -4.21 9.52 25.56
CA GLU A 54 -5.28 8.64 25.05
C GLU A 54 -6.12 9.28 23.94
N GLU A 55 -6.11 10.62 23.82
CA GLU A 55 -6.81 11.36 22.76
C GLU A 55 -5.86 11.96 21.69
N TRP A 56 -4.54 11.85 21.90
CA TRP A 56 -3.52 12.34 20.99
C TRP A 56 -3.48 11.54 19.68
N LYS A 57 -4.18 12.01 18.63
CA LYS A 57 -4.10 11.42 17.28
C LYS A 57 -3.02 12.13 16.45
N GLN A 58 -1.79 11.64 16.55
CA GLN A 58 -0.67 12.04 15.68
C GLN A 58 -1.07 12.05 14.21
N ASP A 59 -0.40 12.91 13.44
CA ASP A 59 -0.45 12.79 12.00
C ASP A 59 0.11 11.43 11.57
N CYS A 60 -0.44 10.90 10.48
CA CYS A 60 -0.09 9.57 10.01
C CYS A 60 -0.07 9.53 8.49
N GLU A 61 0.57 8.48 7.95
CA GLU A 61 0.75 8.30 6.52
C GLU A 61 -0.59 8.34 5.75
N LEU A 62 -1.66 7.78 6.33
CA LEU A 62 -2.98 7.81 5.72
C LEU A 62 -3.59 9.23 5.65
N LYS A 63 -3.40 10.06 6.67
CA LYS A 63 -3.82 11.46 6.66
C LYS A 63 -3.00 12.26 5.64
N ALA A 64 -1.69 12.05 5.59
CA ALA A 64 -0.81 12.63 4.58
C ALA A 64 -1.25 12.24 3.17
N PHE A 65 -1.60 10.98 2.94
CA PHE A 65 -2.13 10.54 1.64
C PHE A 65 -3.39 11.30 1.22
N TYR A 66 -4.34 11.56 2.12
CA TYR A 66 -5.54 12.34 1.77
C TYR A 66 -5.21 13.78 1.34
N ARG A 67 -4.25 14.42 2.02
CA ARG A 67 -3.76 15.75 1.63
C ARG A 67 -3.03 15.69 0.29
N LEU A 68 -2.11 14.74 0.13
CA LEU A 68 -1.33 14.52 -1.09
C LEU A 68 -2.24 14.23 -2.29
N ALA A 69 -3.20 13.31 -2.17
CA ALA A 69 -4.14 12.97 -3.24
C ALA A 69 -5.00 14.17 -3.66
N THR A 70 -5.42 15.01 -2.71
CA THR A 70 -6.16 16.24 -2.99
C THR A 70 -5.32 17.22 -3.79
N ARG A 71 -4.08 17.47 -3.36
CA ARG A 71 -3.13 18.33 -4.07
C ARG A 71 -2.79 17.78 -5.46
N LEU A 72 -2.53 16.48 -5.56
CA LEU A 72 -2.21 15.79 -6.81
C LEU A 72 -3.33 15.97 -7.85
N LYS A 73 -4.59 15.81 -7.43
CA LYS A 73 -5.73 16.00 -8.33
C LYS A 73 -5.94 17.47 -8.73
N LYS A 74 -5.64 18.40 -7.83
CA LYS A 74 -5.71 19.84 -8.09
C LYS A 74 -4.69 20.28 -9.13
N GLU A 75 -3.44 19.86 -8.97
CA GLU A 75 -2.33 20.23 -9.89
C GLU A 75 -2.43 19.49 -11.23
N PHE A 76 -2.87 18.22 -11.21
CA PHE A 76 -2.93 17.37 -12.40
C PHE A 76 -4.34 16.83 -12.67
N PRO A 77 -5.35 17.69 -12.92
CA PRO A 77 -6.75 17.28 -12.96
C PRO A 77 -7.08 16.30 -14.11
N ARG A 78 -6.33 16.39 -15.21
CA ARG A 78 -6.51 15.57 -16.42
C ARG A 78 -5.58 14.35 -16.49
N LEU A 79 -4.60 14.25 -15.59
CA LEU A 79 -3.64 13.16 -15.60
C LEU A 79 -4.34 11.85 -15.19
N ARG A 80 -4.23 10.84 -16.04
CA ARG A 80 -4.74 9.49 -15.77
C ARG A 80 -3.64 8.74 -15.04
N LEU A 81 -3.93 8.33 -13.81
CA LEU A 81 -2.98 7.65 -12.93
C LEU A 81 -3.47 6.23 -12.63
N THR A 82 -2.52 5.31 -12.55
CA THR A 82 -2.68 4.02 -11.88
C THR A 82 -1.81 4.07 -10.63
N LEU A 83 -2.42 3.98 -9.45
CA LEU A 83 -1.70 4.01 -8.18
C LEU A 83 -1.26 2.60 -7.81
N LEU A 84 0.00 2.45 -7.42
CA LEU A 84 0.49 1.25 -6.77
C LEU A 84 0.59 1.53 -5.27
N LEU A 85 -0.13 0.74 -4.47
CA LEU A 85 -0.30 0.98 -3.04
C LEU A 85 -0.09 -0.31 -2.24
N ASP A 86 0.36 -0.18 -1.00
CA ASP A 86 0.49 -1.30 -0.07
C ASP A 86 -0.81 -1.57 0.72
N GLY A 87 -0.74 -2.53 1.64
CA GLY A 87 -1.89 -2.96 2.43
C GLY A 87 -2.42 -1.92 3.42
N LEU A 88 -1.65 -0.89 3.80
CA LEU A 88 -2.14 0.20 4.66
C LEU A 88 -3.27 0.98 3.96
N TYR A 89 -3.17 1.10 2.65
CA TYR A 89 -4.12 1.81 1.79
C TYR A 89 -5.32 0.96 1.37
N ALA A 90 -5.37 -0.31 1.79
CA ALA A 90 -6.46 -1.24 1.50
C ALA A 90 -7.71 -0.95 2.36
N ASN A 91 -8.26 0.25 2.25
CA ASN A 91 -9.43 0.68 3.01
C ASN A 91 -10.40 1.48 2.15
N GLY A 92 -11.67 1.48 2.57
CA GLY A 92 -12.78 2.07 1.81
C GLY A 92 -12.56 3.54 1.44
N PRO A 93 -12.20 4.44 2.37
CA PRO A 93 -11.92 5.84 2.06
C PRO A 93 -10.87 6.06 0.96
N VAL A 94 -9.76 5.31 0.97
CA VAL A 94 -8.73 5.41 -0.08
C VAL A 94 -9.28 4.94 -1.43
N ILE A 95 -9.99 3.81 -1.44
CA ILE A 95 -10.59 3.26 -2.67
C ILE A 95 -11.63 4.25 -3.24
N GLU A 96 -12.44 4.89 -2.40
CA GLU A 96 -13.38 5.93 -2.84
C GLU A 96 -12.69 7.11 -3.49
N ILE A 97 -11.58 7.58 -2.92
CA ILE A 97 -10.80 8.69 -3.51
C ILE A 97 -10.30 8.30 -4.89
N CYS A 98 -9.73 7.09 -5.03
CA CYS A 98 -9.25 6.60 -6.32
C CYS A 98 -10.39 6.56 -7.36
N ARG A 99 -11.54 5.97 -6.99
CA ARG A 99 -12.71 5.89 -7.87
C ARG A 99 -13.28 7.26 -8.24
N LYS A 100 -13.43 8.17 -7.27
CA LYS A 100 -13.91 9.55 -7.48
C LYS A 100 -12.99 10.32 -8.43
N ASN A 101 -11.68 10.13 -8.31
CA ASN A 101 -10.69 10.78 -9.16
C ASN A 101 -10.49 10.13 -10.53
N LYS A 102 -11.18 9.00 -10.80
CA LYS A 102 -11.02 8.15 -11.98
C LYS A 102 -9.59 7.62 -12.13
N TRP A 103 -8.96 7.33 -11.00
CA TRP A 103 -7.67 6.66 -10.94
C TRP A 103 -7.86 5.15 -10.86
N GLN A 104 -7.03 4.43 -11.60
CA GLN A 104 -6.89 2.99 -11.42
C GLN A 104 -5.94 2.74 -10.25
N PHE A 105 -5.93 1.52 -9.72
CA PHE A 105 -5.00 1.17 -8.66
C PHE A 105 -4.71 -0.33 -8.62
N MET A 106 -3.57 -0.67 -8.05
CA MET A 106 -3.15 -2.02 -7.67
C MET A 106 -2.77 -1.95 -6.21
N ILE A 107 -3.47 -2.71 -5.37
CA ILE A 107 -3.23 -2.75 -3.92
C ILE A 107 -2.69 -4.13 -3.55
N VAL A 108 -1.57 -4.15 -2.82
CA VAL A 108 -1.07 -5.37 -2.19
C VAL A 108 -1.82 -5.60 -0.89
N LEU A 109 -2.57 -6.70 -0.81
CA LEU A 109 -3.26 -7.07 0.41
C LEU A 109 -2.35 -7.91 1.30
N LYS A 110 -2.35 -7.62 2.61
CA LYS A 110 -1.79 -8.53 3.60
C LYS A 110 -2.75 -9.69 3.82
N ASP A 111 -2.22 -10.88 4.14
CA ASP A 111 -3.01 -12.11 4.30
C ASP A 111 -4.13 -12.00 5.35
N ASP A 112 -3.95 -11.14 6.36
CA ASP A 112 -4.90 -10.91 7.46
C ASP A 112 -5.86 -9.72 7.21
N SER A 113 -5.70 -9.01 6.08
CA SER A 113 -6.52 -7.85 5.74
C SER A 113 -7.69 -8.23 4.85
N LEU A 114 -8.87 -7.63 5.07
CA LEU A 114 -10.08 -7.80 4.23
C LEU A 114 -10.47 -9.28 3.95
N PRO A 115 -10.87 -10.07 4.97
CA PRO A 115 -11.12 -11.51 4.81
C PRO A 115 -12.12 -11.89 3.72
N SER A 116 -13.20 -11.11 3.54
CA SER A 116 -14.20 -11.35 2.51
C SER A 116 -13.64 -11.18 1.09
N VAL A 117 -12.76 -10.18 0.90
CA VAL A 117 -12.06 -9.97 -0.38
C VAL A 117 -11.15 -11.15 -0.68
N TRP A 118 -10.43 -11.65 0.34
CA TRP A 118 -9.59 -12.84 0.18
C TRP A 118 -10.37 -14.11 -0.15
N GLU A 119 -11.54 -14.31 0.44
CA GLU A 119 -12.40 -15.45 0.14
C GLU A 119 -12.77 -15.46 -1.36
N GLU A 120 -13.22 -14.32 -1.88
CA GLU A 120 -13.61 -14.18 -3.28
C GLU A 120 -12.40 -14.30 -4.22
N VAL A 121 -11.29 -13.64 -3.92
CA VAL A 121 -10.03 -13.74 -4.69
C VAL A 121 -9.56 -15.19 -4.77
N ASN A 122 -9.54 -15.91 -3.65
CA ASN A 122 -9.12 -17.31 -3.62
C ASN A 122 -10.08 -18.20 -4.42
N GLY A 123 -11.38 -17.95 -4.36
CA GLY A 123 -12.38 -18.64 -5.17
C GLY A 123 -12.14 -18.44 -6.66
N LEU A 124 -12.02 -17.18 -7.11
CA LEU A 124 -11.81 -16.83 -8.51
C LEU A 124 -10.46 -17.33 -9.04
N MET A 125 -9.39 -17.25 -8.26
CA MET A 125 -8.09 -17.80 -8.65
C MET A 125 -8.09 -19.33 -8.81
N ARG A 126 -8.94 -20.07 -8.09
CA ARG A 126 -9.11 -21.52 -8.29
C ARG A 126 -9.84 -21.85 -9.58
N LEU A 127 -10.71 -20.94 -10.04
CA LEU A 127 -11.48 -21.09 -11.28
C LEU A 127 -10.68 -20.68 -12.52
N ASP A 128 -9.63 -19.85 -12.39
CA ASP A 128 -8.70 -19.49 -13.46
C ASP A 128 -7.77 -20.66 -13.85
N THR A 129 -8.37 -21.69 -14.43
CA THR A 129 -7.67 -22.89 -14.92
C THR A 129 -6.88 -22.64 -16.21
N LYS A 130 -7.23 -21.56 -16.93
CA LYS A 130 -6.60 -21.17 -18.20
C LYS A 130 -5.42 -20.21 -18.04
N ARG A 131 -5.16 -19.74 -16.81
CA ARG A 131 -4.11 -18.76 -16.49
C ARG A 131 -4.28 -17.45 -17.29
N GLU A 132 -5.51 -16.97 -17.40
CA GLU A 132 -5.81 -15.73 -18.12
C GLU A 132 -5.33 -14.49 -17.33
N ASN A 133 -5.28 -14.57 -16.00
CA ASN A 133 -4.81 -13.49 -15.13
C ASN A 133 -3.48 -13.82 -14.45
N TYR A 134 -2.47 -14.08 -15.27
CA TYR A 134 -1.19 -14.63 -14.86
C TYR A 134 -0.02 -13.98 -15.58
N TYR A 135 1.09 -13.75 -14.86
CA TYR A 135 2.35 -13.33 -15.46
C TYR A 135 3.54 -13.88 -14.66
N GLU A 136 4.55 -14.39 -15.36
CA GLU A 136 5.78 -14.92 -14.77
C GLU A 136 6.98 -14.16 -15.32
N ARG A 137 7.96 -13.91 -14.45
CA ARG A 137 9.28 -13.43 -14.87
C ARG A 137 10.37 -13.90 -13.93
N ILE A 138 11.61 -13.84 -14.42
CA ILE A 138 12.80 -13.93 -13.58
C ILE A 138 13.38 -12.52 -13.45
N TRP A 139 13.61 -12.06 -12.22
CA TRP A 139 14.17 -10.75 -11.94
C TRP A 139 15.16 -10.84 -10.77
N GLN A 140 16.38 -10.36 -10.98
CA GLN A 140 17.48 -10.44 -10.00
C GLN A 140 17.66 -11.83 -9.35
N GLY A 141 17.57 -12.90 -10.14
CA GLY A 141 17.72 -14.27 -9.65
C GLY A 141 16.51 -14.81 -8.87
N ARG A 142 15.40 -14.07 -8.82
CA ARG A 142 14.13 -14.51 -8.24
C ARG A 142 13.13 -14.83 -9.34
N GLN A 143 12.44 -15.95 -9.22
CA GLN A 143 11.26 -16.24 -10.02
C GLN A 143 10.06 -15.56 -9.37
N GLN A 144 9.38 -14.69 -10.10
CA GLN A 144 8.22 -13.94 -9.65
C GLN A 144 6.99 -14.37 -10.45
N THR A 145 5.92 -14.71 -9.72
CA THR A 145 4.63 -15.09 -10.28
C THR A 145 3.57 -14.10 -9.83
N PHE A 146 3.03 -13.36 -10.78
CA PHE A 146 1.97 -12.39 -10.58
C PHE A 146 0.64 -13.01 -10.96
N ARG A 147 -0.36 -12.83 -10.10
CA ARG A 147 -1.76 -13.12 -10.38
C ARG A 147 -2.60 -11.95 -9.95
N TRP A 148 -3.68 -11.68 -10.67
CA TRP A 148 -4.58 -10.58 -10.32
C TRP A 148 -6.03 -10.99 -10.48
N VAL A 149 -6.90 -10.33 -9.72
CA VAL A 149 -8.34 -10.44 -9.85
C VAL A 149 -8.93 -9.05 -9.77
N ASN A 150 -9.83 -8.75 -10.70
CA ASN A 150 -10.45 -7.43 -10.83
C ASN A 150 -11.89 -7.46 -10.36
N ASP A 151 -12.39 -6.28 -10.00
CA ASP A 151 -13.81 -6.03 -9.73
C ASP A 151 -14.43 -6.88 -8.62
N ILE A 152 -13.63 -7.18 -7.59
CA ILE A 152 -14.05 -7.81 -6.35
C ILE A 152 -14.94 -6.84 -5.57
N ASP A 153 -16.04 -7.33 -5.01
CA ASP A 153 -16.90 -6.52 -4.16
C ASP A 153 -16.30 -6.37 -2.76
N TYR A 154 -16.03 -5.13 -2.38
CA TYR A 154 -15.55 -4.76 -1.06
C TYR A 154 -16.59 -3.91 -0.34
N GLU A 155 -17.19 -4.48 0.70
CA GLU A 155 -18.13 -3.79 1.57
C GLU A 155 -17.40 -3.09 2.71
N TYR A 156 -17.69 -1.81 2.93
CA TYR A 156 -17.12 -1.06 4.04
C TYR A 156 -18.12 -0.06 4.65
N GLY A 157 -17.92 0.23 5.95
CA GLY A 157 -18.73 1.18 6.73
C GLY A 157 -19.59 0.51 7.81
N TYR A 158 -19.80 1.22 8.93
CA TYR A 158 -20.67 0.74 10.01
C TYR A 158 -22.08 1.32 9.83
N ARG A 159 -23.11 0.45 9.75
CA ARG A 159 -24.56 0.76 9.57
C ARG A 159 -25.03 1.20 8.18
N ARG A 160 -24.19 1.82 7.37
CA ARG A 160 -24.46 2.10 5.94
C ARG A 160 -23.34 1.52 5.10
N ALA A 161 -23.47 0.24 4.83
CA ALA A 161 -22.57 -0.49 3.95
C ALA A 161 -22.53 0.17 2.57
N LYS A 162 -21.32 0.49 2.12
CA LYS A 162 -21.05 0.85 0.74
C LYS A 162 -20.28 -0.29 0.10
N ILE A 163 -20.64 -0.62 -1.14
CA ILE A 163 -19.93 -1.62 -1.93
C ILE A 163 -19.06 -0.88 -2.94
N LEU A 164 -17.77 -1.19 -2.93
CA LEU A 164 -16.78 -0.67 -3.86
C LEU A 164 -16.15 -1.82 -4.63
N LYS A 165 -15.77 -1.55 -5.87
CA LYS A 165 -14.96 -2.49 -6.66
C LYS A 165 -13.49 -2.32 -6.30
N ILE A 166 -12.82 -3.40 -5.90
CA ILE A 166 -11.37 -3.45 -5.64
C ILE A 166 -10.66 -4.36 -6.65
N HIS A 167 -9.44 -3.96 -7.05
CA HIS A 167 -8.53 -4.75 -7.88
C HIS A 167 -7.39 -5.25 -7.01
N VAL A 168 -7.12 -6.56 -7.05
CA VAL A 168 -6.12 -7.21 -6.21
C VAL A 168 -5.06 -7.84 -7.09
N VAL A 169 -3.79 -7.63 -6.72
CA VAL A 169 -2.63 -8.31 -7.32
C VAL A 169 -1.85 -9.03 -6.23
N ILE A 170 -1.37 -10.22 -6.55
CA ILE A 170 -0.54 -11.06 -5.68
C ILE A 170 0.74 -11.36 -6.44
N CYS A 171 1.88 -11.18 -5.78
CA CYS A 171 3.18 -11.61 -6.30
C CYS A 171 3.77 -12.66 -5.37
N LYS A 172 3.95 -13.87 -5.90
CA LYS A 172 4.72 -14.92 -5.23
C LYS A 172 6.12 -14.94 -5.79
N GLU A 173 7.10 -14.72 -4.93
CA GLU A 173 8.51 -14.84 -5.27
C GLU A 173 9.06 -16.17 -4.79
N SER A 174 9.99 -16.74 -5.55
CA SER A 174 10.81 -17.86 -5.13
C SER A 174 12.25 -17.71 -5.60
N TRP A 175 13.20 -18.12 -4.76
CA TRP A 175 14.62 -18.09 -5.07
C TRP A 175 15.34 -19.28 -4.44
N GLU A 176 16.53 -19.58 -4.96
CA GLU A 176 17.42 -20.58 -4.39
C GLU A 176 18.44 -19.91 -3.48
N GLU A 177 18.59 -20.45 -2.28
CA GLU A 177 19.61 -20.04 -1.32
C GLU A 177 20.44 -21.26 -0.93
N ILE A 178 21.76 -21.09 -0.79
CA ILE A 178 22.63 -22.17 -0.34
C ILE A 178 22.61 -22.18 1.18
N GLU A 179 22.11 -23.27 1.77
CA GLU A 179 22.17 -23.45 3.21
C GLU A 179 23.62 -23.69 3.65
N LEU A 180 24.18 -22.74 4.41
CA LEU A 180 25.60 -22.72 4.77
C LEU A 180 26.06 -23.95 5.58
N VAL A 181 25.14 -24.62 6.29
CA VAL A 181 25.46 -25.78 7.11
C VAL A 181 25.53 -27.08 6.29
N THR A 182 24.64 -27.23 5.31
CA THR A 182 24.51 -28.47 4.53
C THR A 182 25.10 -28.37 3.13
N CYS A 183 25.44 -27.15 2.69
CA CYS A 183 25.85 -26.79 1.34
C CYS A 183 24.85 -27.25 0.26
N ARG A 184 23.56 -27.34 0.61
CA ARG A 184 22.49 -27.71 -0.32
C ARG A 184 21.72 -26.47 -0.76
N GLY A 185 21.24 -26.48 -1.99
CA GLY A 185 20.27 -25.50 -2.48
C GLY A 185 18.93 -25.73 -1.80
N VAL A 186 18.38 -24.68 -1.19
CA VAL A 186 17.05 -24.65 -0.58
C VAL A 186 16.22 -23.61 -1.32
N THR A 187 15.06 -24.02 -1.81
CA THR A 187 14.08 -23.09 -2.39
C THR A 187 13.35 -22.36 -1.28
N LYS A 188 13.43 -21.03 -1.31
CA LYS A 188 12.64 -20.14 -0.46
C LYS A 188 11.51 -19.53 -1.27
N THR A 189 10.45 -19.14 -0.58
CA THR A 189 9.26 -18.52 -1.17
C THR A 189 8.77 -17.38 -0.30
N ASP A 190 8.36 -16.27 -0.90
CA ASP A 190 7.73 -15.13 -0.23
C ASP A 190 6.44 -14.76 -1.00
N PRO A 191 5.26 -14.87 -0.37
CA PRO A 191 3.99 -14.75 -1.08
C PRO A 191 3.50 -13.33 -1.35
N LEU A 192 4.13 -12.26 -0.84
CA LEU A 192 3.51 -10.92 -0.82
C LEU A 192 4.43 -9.72 -1.12
N ARG A 193 5.62 -9.94 -1.69
CA ARG A 193 6.55 -8.84 -1.96
C ARG A 193 6.35 -8.27 -3.37
N LEU A 194 5.81 -7.05 -3.45
CA LEU A 194 5.93 -6.23 -4.66
C LEU A 194 7.14 -5.30 -4.50
N ASP A 195 8.34 -5.84 -4.71
CA ASP A 195 9.54 -5.01 -4.84
C ASP A 195 9.55 -4.39 -6.25
N PHE A 196 9.28 -3.10 -6.33
CA PHE A 196 9.59 -2.28 -7.51
C PHE A 196 10.74 -1.33 -7.16
N GLN A 197 11.97 -1.83 -7.27
CA GLN A 197 13.20 -1.03 -7.21
C GLN A 197 13.91 -1.08 -8.57
#